data_AF-A0A951D290-F1
#
_entry.id   AF-A0A951D290-F1
#
_cell.length_a   1.000
_cell.length_b   1.000
_cell.length_c   1.000
_cell.angle_alpha   90.00
_cell.angle_beta   90.00
_cell.angle_gamma   90.00
#
_symmetry.space_group_name_H-M   'P 1'
#
loop_
_entity.id
_entity.type
_entity.pdbx_description
1 polymer ?
#
loop_
_entity_poly.entity_id
_entity_poly.type
_entity_poly.pdbx_seq_one_letter_code
_entity_poly.pdbx_strand_id
1 'polypeptide(L)'
;MSGPIVRLFGVVVLLFALLVVFTSRWTVFQATSLNNNPLNVRTLLDELQIKRGRIVADDGTVLARSVPAPQNTWTRFYPTREKFSQAVGYSIAAQGRQAGLEQSAGPELRGVRTGLDSIFGQLSPRPVGDDVFTTLDPNAQAVAVQQLAGRAGSVVALDPRTGAVLTMYANPTYDNNNPDPNACTAPSCLVNNSTQAAWPPGSTFKVVTATAAIDSGLYTPNSLINGKS
;
A
#
# COMPACT_ATOMS: atom_id res chain seq x y z
N MET A 1 -34.60 42.67 -35.41
CA MET A 1 -34.81 41.64 -34.37
C MET A 1 -35.51 42.29 -33.19
N SER A 2 -36.61 41.72 -32.69
CA SER A 2 -37.35 42.34 -31.59
C SER A 2 -36.52 42.29 -30.30
N GLY A 3 -36.42 43.43 -29.60
CA GLY A 3 -35.65 43.55 -28.35
C GLY A 3 -35.93 42.45 -27.31
N PRO A 4 -37.17 41.93 -27.19
CA PRO A 4 -37.47 40.78 -26.33
C PRO A 4 -36.75 39.48 -26.73
N ILE A 5 -36.58 39.21 -28.03
CA ILE A 5 -35.92 37.97 -28.51
C ILE A 5 -34.42 37.99 -28.20
N VAL A 6 -33.76 39.14 -28.33
CA VAL A 6 -32.32 39.27 -28.02
C VAL A 6 -32.06 39.10 -26.51
N ARG A 7 -32.94 39.63 -25.66
CA ARG A 7 -32.87 39.44 -24.20
C ARG A 7 -33.10 37.99 -23.80
N LEU A 8 -34.09 37.33 -24.40
CA LEU A 8 -34.36 35.90 -24.18
C LEU A 8 -33.15 35.05 -24.60
N PHE A 9 -32.58 35.31 -25.78
CA PHE A 9 -31.38 34.63 -26.26
C PHE A 9 -30.18 34.81 -25.32
N GLY A 10 -29.94 36.04 -24.83
CA GLY A 10 -28.89 36.31 -23.85
C GLY A 10 -29.06 35.53 -22.54
N VAL A 11 -30.28 35.42 -22.03
CA VAL A 11 -30.58 34.62 -20.83
C VAL A 11 -30.32 33.13 -21.08
N VAL A 12 -30.72 32.59 -22.23
CA VAL A 12 -30.49 31.18 -22.58
C VAL A 12 -29.01 30.86 -22.72
N VAL A 13 -28.22 31.72 -23.37
CA VAL A 13 -26.76 31.54 -23.48
C VAL A 13 -26.09 31.59 -22.11
N LEU A 14 -26.53 32.49 -21.23
CA LEU A 14 -26.01 32.59 -19.86
C LEU A 14 -26.33 31.31 -19.05
N LEU A 15 -27.56 30.80 -19.14
CA LEU A 15 -27.95 29.54 -18.48
C LEU A 15 -27.15 28.35 -19.02
N PHE A 16 -26.90 28.31 -20.34
CA PHE A 16 -26.09 27.26 -20.95
C PHE A 16 -24.63 27.34 -20.51
N ALA A 17 -24.04 28.53 -20.44
CA ALA A 17 -22.69 28.73 -19.91
C ALA A 17 -22.60 28.30 -18.43
N LEU A 18 -23.62 28.62 -17.63
CA LEU A 18 -23.69 28.21 -16.22
C LEU A 18 -23.78 26.67 -16.10
N LEU A 19 -24.57 26.02 -16.94
CA LEU A 19 -24.65 24.56 -17.02
C LEU A 19 -23.30 23.92 -17.38
N VAL A 20 -22.58 24.48 -18.36
CA VAL A 20 -21.24 23.99 -18.75
C VAL A 20 -20.24 24.14 -17.61
N VAL A 21 -20.23 25.26 -16.90
CA VAL A 21 -19.36 25.46 -15.72
C VAL A 21 -19.73 24.48 -14.62
N PHE A 22 -21.02 24.30 -14.34
CA PHE A 22 -21.49 23.38 -13.31
C PHE A 22 -21.12 21.93 -13.62
N THR A 23 -21.32 21.47 -14.87
CA THR A 23 -20.96 20.11 -15.28
C THR A 23 -19.44 19.91 -15.30
N SER A 24 -18.67 20.86 -15.82
CA SER A 24 -17.20 20.82 -15.84
C SER A 24 -16.59 20.73 -14.43
N ARG A 25 -17.20 21.38 -13.44
CA ARG A 25 -16.81 21.26 -12.03
C ARG A 25 -16.84 19.80 -11.55
N TRP A 26 -17.81 19.01 -11.98
CA TRP A 26 -17.98 17.62 -11.56
C TRP A 26 -17.13 16.66 -12.40
N THR A 27 -17.10 16.87 -13.72
CA THR A 27 -16.44 15.94 -14.67
C THR A 27 -14.94 16.16 -14.83
N VAL A 28 -14.42 17.35 -14.54
CA VAL A 28 -12.98 17.67 -14.69
C VAL A 28 -12.31 17.87 -13.34
N PHE A 29 -12.86 18.77 -12.51
CA PHE A 29 -12.21 19.14 -11.25
C PHE A 29 -12.46 18.15 -10.11
N GLN A 30 -13.68 17.62 -9.99
CA GLN A 30 -14.04 16.68 -8.92
C GLN A 30 -14.02 15.21 -9.36
N ALA A 31 -13.77 14.90 -10.63
CA ALA A 31 -13.83 13.53 -11.13
C ALA A 31 -12.88 12.58 -10.38
N THR A 32 -11.64 13.01 -10.12
CA THR A 32 -10.67 12.20 -9.37
C THR A 32 -11.13 11.93 -7.94
N SER A 33 -11.73 12.94 -7.27
CA SER A 33 -12.27 12.78 -5.92
C SER A 33 -13.46 11.83 -5.86
N LEU A 34 -14.37 11.91 -6.84
CA LEU A 34 -15.53 11.02 -6.94
C LEU A 34 -15.14 9.58 -7.30
N ASN A 35 -14.13 9.40 -8.15
CA ASN A 35 -13.59 8.07 -8.46
C ASN A 35 -12.86 7.45 -7.26
N ASN A 36 -12.10 8.23 -6.50
CA ASN A 36 -11.38 7.76 -5.32
C ASN A 36 -12.27 7.65 -4.07
N ASN A 37 -13.58 7.90 -4.19
CA ASN A 37 -14.49 7.80 -3.07
C ASN A 37 -14.66 6.31 -2.68
N PRO A 38 -14.42 5.91 -1.42
CA PRO A 38 -14.57 4.54 -0.97
C PRO A 38 -16.00 3.98 -1.12
N LEU A 39 -17.01 4.85 -1.26
CA LEU A 39 -18.41 4.45 -1.53
C LEU A 39 -18.68 4.17 -3.02
N ASN A 40 -17.70 4.34 -3.91
CA ASN A 40 -17.87 4.14 -5.33
C ASN A 40 -17.73 2.67 -5.74
N VAL A 41 -18.87 1.97 -5.75
CA VAL A 41 -18.97 0.54 -6.12
C VAL A 41 -18.46 0.22 -7.53
N ARG A 42 -18.47 1.18 -8.46
CA ARG A 42 -18.03 0.94 -9.84
C ARG A 42 -16.54 0.63 -9.90
N THR A 43 -15.74 1.42 -9.20
CA THR A 43 -14.28 1.22 -9.16
C THR A 43 -13.90 -0.15 -8.57
N LEU A 44 -14.73 -0.65 -7.66
CA LEU A 44 -14.60 -1.98 -7.06
C LEU A 44 -14.85 -3.10 -8.06
N LEU A 45 -15.91 -2.98 -8.85
CA LEU A 45 -16.27 -3.94 -9.89
C LEU A 45 -15.24 -3.97 -11.01
N ASP A 46 -14.74 -2.79 -11.41
CA ASP A 46 -13.67 -2.67 -12.39
C ASP A 46 -12.39 -3.35 -11.85
N GLU A 47 -12.05 -3.15 -10.58
CA GLU A 47 -10.89 -3.79 -9.94
C GLU A 47 -11.00 -5.32 -9.91
N LEU A 48 -12.20 -5.89 -9.71
CA LEU A 48 -12.43 -7.33 -9.75
C LEU A 48 -12.19 -7.95 -11.13
N GLN A 49 -12.24 -7.16 -12.21
CA GLN A 49 -11.99 -7.63 -13.58
C GLN A 49 -10.51 -7.60 -13.97
N ILE A 50 -9.67 -6.91 -13.19
CA ILE A 50 -8.23 -6.78 -13.46
C ILE A 50 -7.50 -8.02 -12.94
N LYS A 51 -6.73 -8.67 -13.83
CA LYS A 51 -5.82 -9.73 -13.39
C LYS A 51 -4.58 -9.08 -12.78
N ARG A 52 -4.58 -8.89 -11.46
CA ARG A 52 -3.43 -8.28 -10.77
C ARG A 52 -2.15 -9.11 -10.94
N GLY A 53 -1.02 -8.44 -11.08
CA GLY A 53 0.29 -9.08 -11.21
C GLY A 53 0.72 -9.82 -9.93
N ARG A 54 1.71 -10.69 -10.05
CA ARG A 54 2.24 -11.51 -8.96
C ARG A 54 3.17 -10.69 -8.08
N ILE A 55 3.23 -11.04 -6.80
CA ILE A 55 4.29 -10.57 -5.90
C ILE A 55 5.22 -11.74 -5.68
N VAL A 56 6.51 -11.53 -5.95
CA VAL A 56 7.54 -12.57 -5.97
C VAL A 56 8.67 -12.19 -5.02
N ALA A 57 9.15 -13.15 -4.24
CA ALA A 57 10.32 -13.04 -3.38
C ALA A 57 11.63 -13.07 -4.20
N ASP A 58 12.75 -12.81 -3.56
CA ASP A 58 14.07 -12.77 -4.22
C ASP A 58 14.46 -14.13 -4.84
N ASP A 59 14.06 -15.23 -4.21
CA ASP A 59 14.31 -16.60 -4.68
C ASP A 59 13.32 -17.10 -5.76
N GLY A 60 12.38 -16.25 -6.18
CA GLY A 60 11.31 -16.60 -7.11
C GLY A 60 10.04 -17.18 -6.46
N THR A 61 9.99 -17.30 -5.13
CA THR A 61 8.80 -17.77 -4.42
C THR A 61 7.63 -16.80 -4.61
N VAL A 62 6.48 -17.33 -5.04
CA VAL A 62 5.27 -16.52 -5.24
C VAL A 62 4.59 -16.24 -3.90
N LEU A 63 4.58 -14.98 -3.49
CA LEU A 63 3.97 -14.50 -2.25
C LEU A 63 2.48 -14.16 -2.43
N ALA A 64 2.11 -13.65 -3.61
CA ALA A 64 0.72 -13.35 -3.95
C ALA A 64 0.46 -13.53 -5.44
N ARG A 65 -0.73 -14.04 -5.79
CA ARG A 65 -1.16 -14.23 -7.18
C ARG A 65 -2.67 -14.10 -7.33
N SER A 66 -3.11 -13.81 -8.55
CA SER A 66 -4.54 -13.73 -8.89
C SER A 66 -5.05 -15.07 -9.41
N VAL A 67 -6.17 -15.55 -8.87
CA VAL A 67 -6.85 -16.78 -9.27
C VAL A 67 -8.21 -16.45 -9.88
N PRO A 68 -8.68 -17.21 -10.89
CA PRO A 68 -9.98 -16.97 -11.50
C PRO A 68 -11.11 -17.25 -10.51
N ALA A 69 -12.11 -16.38 -10.49
CA ALA A 69 -13.32 -16.46 -9.68
C ALA A 69 -14.57 -16.42 -10.58
N PRO A 70 -15.77 -16.71 -10.05
CA PRO A 70 -17.00 -16.70 -10.83
C PRO A 70 -17.24 -15.36 -11.55
N GLN A 71 -18.07 -15.38 -12.60
CA GLN A 71 -18.48 -14.17 -13.33
C GLN A 71 -17.31 -13.41 -14.01
N ASN A 72 -16.27 -14.12 -14.46
CA ASN A 72 -15.09 -13.54 -15.12
C ASN A 72 -14.36 -12.51 -14.24
N THR A 73 -14.35 -12.73 -12.93
CA THR A 73 -13.62 -11.93 -11.95
C THR A 73 -12.32 -12.62 -11.51
N TRP A 74 -11.45 -11.87 -10.85
CA TRP A 74 -10.22 -12.35 -10.25
C TRP A 74 -10.26 -12.13 -8.74
N THR A 75 -9.75 -13.11 -7.99
CA THR A 75 -9.57 -12.99 -6.55
C THR A 75 -8.10 -13.19 -6.21
N ARG A 76 -7.65 -12.51 -5.15
CA ARG A 76 -6.27 -12.57 -4.70
C ARG A 76 -6.05 -13.80 -3.82
N PHE A 77 -4.95 -14.52 -4.04
CA PHE A 77 -4.56 -15.70 -3.30
C PHE A 77 -3.10 -15.60 -2.83
N TYR A 78 -2.87 -15.94 -1.56
CA TYR A 78 -1.59 -15.84 -0.88
C TYR A 78 -1.12 -17.23 -0.44
N PRO A 79 -0.20 -17.88 -1.18
CA PRO A 79 0.28 -19.23 -0.87
C PRO A 79 0.92 -19.36 0.51
N THR A 80 1.60 -18.30 0.96
CA THR A 80 2.35 -18.27 2.21
C THR A 80 1.52 -17.91 3.45
N ARG A 81 0.22 -17.61 3.27
CA ARG A 81 -0.72 -17.24 4.34
C ARG A 81 -0.14 -16.17 5.27
N GLU A 82 0.11 -16.53 6.53
CA GLU A 82 0.50 -15.64 7.63
C GLU A 82 1.96 -15.18 7.62
N LYS A 83 2.84 -15.91 6.91
CA LYS A 83 4.30 -15.74 7.03
C LYS A 83 4.78 -14.38 6.53
N PHE A 84 4.10 -13.81 5.55
CA PHE A 84 4.47 -12.55 4.89
C PHE A 84 3.41 -11.46 5.07
N SER A 85 2.46 -11.65 5.97
CA SER A 85 1.28 -10.79 6.08
C SER A 85 1.61 -9.34 6.35
N GLN A 86 2.60 -9.11 7.20
CA GLN A 86 2.99 -7.75 7.59
C GLN A 86 3.75 -7.03 6.46
N ALA A 87 4.54 -7.74 5.67
CA ALA A 87 5.29 -7.18 4.56
C ALA A 87 4.40 -7.00 3.30
N VAL A 88 3.79 -8.10 2.84
CA VAL A 88 2.99 -8.13 1.61
C VAL A 88 1.64 -7.47 1.81
N GLY A 89 1.03 -7.64 2.98
CA GLY A 89 -0.34 -7.22 3.25
C GLY A 89 -1.36 -7.99 2.42
N TYR A 90 -2.57 -7.43 2.31
CA TYR A 90 -3.69 -8.08 1.64
C TYR A 90 -4.40 -7.10 0.71
N SER A 91 -5.16 -7.64 -0.24
CA SER A 91 -6.04 -6.89 -1.14
C SER A 91 -7.36 -7.64 -1.30
N ILE A 92 -8.40 -7.17 -0.63
CA ILE A 92 -9.77 -7.68 -0.78
C ILE A 92 -10.55 -6.67 -1.62
N ALA A 93 -10.50 -6.88 -2.94
CA ALA A 93 -11.21 -6.04 -3.89
C ALA A 93 -12.71 -5.97 -3.55
N ALA A 94 -13.38 -7.07 -3.19
CA ALA A 94 -14.81 -7.04 -2.83
C ALA A 94 -15.18 -6.16 -1.62
N GLN A 95 -14.21 -5.78 -0.78
CA GLN A 95 -14.41 -4.94 0.40
C GLN A 95 -13.70 -3.58 0.29
N GLY A 96 -12.95 -3.34 -0.79
CA GLY A 96 -12.12 -2.13 -0.94
C GLY A 96 -11.01 -2.03 0.10
N ARG A 97 -10.61 -3.13 0.73
CA ARG A 97 -9.58 -3.14 1.79
C ARG A 97 -8.24 -3.58 1.22
N GLN A 98 -7.21 -2.79 1.45
CA GLN A 98 -5.84 -3.08 1.03
C GLN A 98 -4.87 -2.69 2.15
N ALA A 99 -3.71 -3.37 2.23
CA ALA A 99 -2.66 -3.05 3.19
C ALA A 99 -1.28 -3.47 2.67
N GLY A 100 -0.22 -2.94 3.28
CA GLY A 100 1.16 -3.34 3.01
C GLY A 100 1.59 -3.08 1.56
N LEU A 101 2.40 -3.97 1.01
CA LEU A 101 2.89 -3.89 -0.37
C LEU A 101 1.77 -3.89 -1.41
N GLU A 102 0.67 -4.61 -1.16
CA GLU A 102 -0.51 -4.63 -2.05
C GLU A 102 -1.14 -3.24 -2.22
N GLN A 103 -1.06 -2.40 -1.19
CA GLN A 103 -1.55 -1.02 -1.23
C GLN A 103 -0.53 -0.09 -1.89
N SER A 104 0.74 -0.17 -1.49
CA SER A 104 1.77 0.75 -1.99
C SER A 104 2.13 0.50 -3.46
N ALA A 105 2.16 -0.75 -3.91
CA ALA A 105 2.39 -1.14 -5.31
C ALA A 105 1.07 -1.39 -6.08
N GLY A 106 -0.06 -0.90 -5.56
CA GLY A 106 -1.38 -1.12 -6.14
C GLY A 106 -1.56 -0.63 -7.59
N PRO A 107 -0.97 0.51 -8.02
CA PRO A 107 -1.00 0.94 -9.42
C PRO A 107 -0.30 -0.04 -10.38
N GLU A 108 0.92 -0.47 -10.04
CA GLU A 108 1.75 -1.39 -10.83
C GLU A 108 1.09 -2.76 -10.91
N LEU A 109 0.62 -3.28 -9.76
CA LEU A 109 -0.09 -4.55 -9.67
C LEU A 109 -1.40 -4.56 -10.45
N ARG A 110 -1.99 -3.40 -10.78
CA ARG A 110 -3.17 -3.28 -11.65
C ARG A 110 -2.81 -2.98 -13.10
N GLY A 111 -1.53 -2.72 -13.41
CA GLY A 111 -1.09 -2.35 -14.74
C GLY A 111 -1.57 -0.96 -15.16
N VAL A 112 -1.82 -0.07 -14.18
CA VAL A 112 -2.26 1.30 -14.45
C VAL A 112 -1.05 2.06 -14.98
N ARG A 113 -0.97 2.17 -16.31
CA ARG A 113 0.03 3.01 -16.98
C ARG A 113 -0.38 4.48 -16.86
N THR A 114 0.50 5.31 -16.33
CA THR A 114 0.31 6.76 -16.28
C THR A 114 0.77 7.40 -17.60
N GLY A 115 0.09 8.46 -18.06
CA GLY A 115 0.47 9.21 -19.26
C GLY A 115 -0.31 8.86 -20.54
N LEU A 116 0.26 9.19 -21.70
CA LEU A 116 -0.37 9.03 -23.03
C LEU A 116 -0.69 7.57 -23.38
N ASP A 117 -0.02 6.61 -22.74
CA ASP A 117 -0.27 5.17 -22.90
C ASP A 117 -1.63 4.72 -22.33
N SER A 118 -2.21 5.49 -21.40
CA SER A 118 -3.55 5.20 -20.84
C SER A 118 -4.68 5.39 -21.86
N ILE A 119 -4.49 6.26 -22.85
CA ILE A 119 -5.49 6.58 -23.88
C ILE A 119 -5.61 5.41 -24.88
N PHE A 120 -4.48 4.77 -25.22
CA PHE A 120 -4.46 3.58 -26.08
C PHE A 120 -4.64 2.27 -25.30
N GLY A 121 -4.30 2.25 -24.00
CA GLY A 121 -4.47 1.09 -23.13
C GLY A 121 -5.93 0.70 -22.87
N GLN A 122 -6.87 1.64 -22.98
CA GLN A 122 -8.32 1.38 -22.94
C GLN A 122 -8.84 0.50 -24.09
N LEU A 123 -8.05 0.34 -25.17
CA LEU A 123 -8.38 -0.55 -26.28
C LEU A 123 -7.95 -2.00 -26.02
N SER A 124 -7.22 -2.26 -24.94
CA SER A 124 -6.78 -3.61 -24.58
C SER A 124 -7.90 -4.35 -23.83
N PRO A 125 -8.37 -5.53 -24.30
CA PRO A 125 -9.60 -6.15 -23.81
C PRO A 125 -9.59 -6.56 -22.34
N ARG A 126 -8.41 -6.71 -21.72
CA ARG A 126 -8.23 -7.11 -20.32
C ARG A 126 -6.90 -6.56 -19.76
N PRO A 127 -6.91 -5.54 -18.88
CA PRO A 127 -5.69 -5.10 -18.24
C PRO A 127 -5.11 -6.22 -17.36
N VAL A 128 -3.87 -6.58 -17.64
CA VAL A 128 -3.06 -7.47 -16.81
C VAL A 128 -2.07 -6.58 -16.07
N GLY A 129 -1.97 -6.77 -14.76
CA GLY A 129 -1.03 -6.03 -13.95
C GLY A 129 0.40 -6.55 -14.05
N ASP A 130 1.34 -5.69 -13.71
CA ASP A 130 2.76 -6.01 -13.73
C ASP A 130 3.16 -6.81 -12.49
N ASP A 131 4.12 -7.73 -12.67
CA ASP A 131 4.67 -8.51 -11.57
C ASP A 131 5.65 -7.65 -10.75
N VAL A 132 5.56 -7.72 -9.42
CA VAL A 132 6.42 -7.02 -8.47
C VAL A 132 7.41 -8.01 -7.87
N PHE A 133 8.70 -7.75 -8.09
CA PHE A 133 9.80 -8.48 -7.48
C PHE A 133 10.25 -7.77 -6.21
N THR A 134 10.35 -8.51 -5.11
CA THR A 134 10.71 -7.99 -3.80
C THR A 134 12.09 -8.50 -3.39
N THR A 135 12.71 -7.81 -2.43
CA THR A 135 13.99 -8.23 -1.83
C THR A 135 13.82 -9.21 -0.68
N LEU A 136 12.59 -9.66 -0.42
CA LEU A 136 12.27 -10.53 0.70
C LEU A 136 12.89 -11.91 0.46
N ASP A 137 13.63 -12.41 1.45
CA ASP A 137 14.21 -13.75 1.45
C ASP A 137 13.33 -14.69 2.29
N PRO A 138 12.72 -15.73 1.67
CA PRO A 138 11.90 -16.68 2.40
C PRO A 138 12.62 -17.48 3.48
N ASN A 139 13.93 -17.69 3.37
CA ASN A 139 14.72 -18.35 4.40
C ASN A 139 14.88 -17.43 5.61
N ALA A 140 15.27 -16.17 5.39
CA ALA A 140 15.35 -15.17 6.46
C ALA A 140 13.98 -14.95 7.14
N GLN A 141 12.89 -14.95 6.36
CA GLN A 141 11.53 -14.88 6.89
C GLN A 141 11.20 -16.10 7.78
N ALA A 142 11.52 -17.31 7.34
CA ALA A 142 11.29 -18.52 8.11
C ALA A 142 12.05 -18.52 9.44
N VAL A 143 13.31 -18.06 9.44
CA VAL A 143 14.11 -17.88 10.65
C VAL A 143 13.44 -16.87 11.59
N ALA A 144 12.99 -15.71 11.08
CA ALA A 144 12.30 -14.71 11.90
C ALA A 144 11.02 -15.27 12.56
N VAL A 145 10.21 -16.03 11.81
CA VAL A 145 9.01 -16.70 12.34
C VAL A 145 9.38 -17.68 13.46
N GLN A 146 10.39 -18.53 13.21
CA GLN A 146 10.83 -19.54 14.16
C GLN A 146 11.41 -18.93 15.44
N GLN A 147 12.24 -17.89 15.31
CA GLN A 147 12.92 -17.26 16.43
C GLN A 147 11.98 -16.41 17.28
N LEU A 148 10.97 -15.78 16.65
CA LEU A 148 9.96 -15.06 17.41
C LEU A 148 9.01 -16.03 18.15
N ALA A 149 8.87 -17.26 17.67
CA ALA A 149 8.23 -18.38 18.38
C ALA A 149 6.86 -18.04 19.01
N GLY A 150 6.05 -17.23 18.31
CA GLY A 150 4.73 -16.80 18.79
C GLY A 150 4.75 -15.77 19.93
N ARG A 151 5.92 -15.22 20.30
CA ARG A 151 6.04 -14.11 21.26
C ARG A 151 5.63 -12.79 20.60
N ALA A 152 4.98 -11.91 21.34
CA ALA A 152 4.63 -10.58 20.83
C ALA A 152 5.91 -9.79 20.53
N GLY A 153 6.02 -9.25 19.32
CA GLY A 153 7.21 -8.52 18.88
C GLY A 153 7.30 -8.39 17.36
N SER A 154 8.42 -7.82 16.90
CA SER A 154 8.70 -7.61 15.48
C SER A 154 10.17 -7.84 15.17
N VAL A 155 10.44 -8.32 13.96
CA VAL A 155 11.79 -8.57 13.45
C VAL A 155 11.87 -7.97 12.05
N VAL A 156 12.90 -7.15 11.83
CA VAL A 156 13.25 -6.58 10.52
C VAL A 156 14.74 -6.82 10.31
N ALA A 157 15.11 -7.32 9.13
CA ALA A 157 16.51 -7.37 8.70
C ALA A 157 16.65 -6.72 7.33
N LEU A 158 17.75 -5.98 7.17
CA LEU A 158 18.07 -5.20 5.99
C LEU A 158 19.54 -5.39 5.60
N ASP A 159 19.85 -5.33 4.30
CA ASP A 159 21.23 -5.15 3.85
C ASP A 159 21.60 -3.66 4.00
N PRO A 160 22.55 -3.31 4.89
CA PRO A 160 22.90 -1.91 5.16
C PRO A 160 23.59 -1.21 3.97
N ARG A 161 24.08 -1.96 2.98
CA ARG A 161 24.78 -1.40 1.81
C ARG A 161 23.80 -0.98 0.72
N THR A 162 22.70 -1.71 0.57
CA THR A 162 21.71 -1.49 -0.50
C THR A 162 20.39 -0.93 0.01
N GLY A 163 20.11 -1.06 1.31
CA GLY A 163 18.80 -0.75 1.90
C GLY A 163 17.73 -1.80 1.64
N ALA A 164 18.09 -2.94 1.01
CA ALA A 164 17.16 -4.02 0.73
C ALA A 164 16.60 -4.64 2.02
N VAL A 165 15.28 -4.76 2.12
CA VAL A 165 14.63 -5.41 3.27
C VAL A 165 14.52 -6.91 2.99
N LEU A 166 15.22 -7.71 3.78
CA LEU A 166 15.31 -9.16 3.59
C LEU A 166 14.19 -9.90 4.32
N THR A 167 13.80 -9.41 5.50
CA THR A 167 12.70 -9.99 6.27
C THR A 167 11.98 -8.90 7.06
N MET A 168 10.67 -9.05 7.17
CA MET A 168 9.80 -8.19 7.97
C MET A 168 8.67 -9.05 8.51
N TYR A 169 8.76 -9.38 9.79
CA TYR A 169 7.81 -10.25 10.48
C TYR A 169 7.37 -9.60 11.79
N ALA A 170 6.08 -9.68 12.10
CA ALA A 170 5.57 -9.28 13.40
C ALA A 170 4.59 -10.32 13.93
N ASN A 171 4.53 -10.42 15.25
CA ASN A 171 3.56 -11.24 15.94
C ASN A 171 2.85 -10.39 17.03
N PRO A 172 1.51 -10.46 17.17
CA PRO A 172 0.58 -11.32 16.42
C PRO A 172 0.51 -11.02 14.91
N THR A 173 0.18 -12.04 14.12
CA THR A 173 0.00 -11.97 12.66
C THR A 173 -1.43 -12.40 12.27
N TYR A 174 -1.73 -12.43 10.97
CA TYR A 174 -3.04 -12.77 10.41
C TYR A 174 -2.88 -13.50 9.07
N ASP A 175 -3.89 -14.25 8.60
CA ASP A 175 -3.86 -14.86 7.26
C ASP A 175 -4.27 -13.83 6.19
N ASN A 176 -3.43 -13.57 5.20
CA ASN A 176 -3.75 -12.66 4.09
C ASN A 176 -4.96 -13.07 3.26
N ASN A 177 -5.28 -14.37 3.21
CA ASN A 177 -6.47 -14.85 2.51
C ASN A 177 -7.75 -14.57 3.31
N ASN A 178 -7.63 -14.41 4.63
CA ASN A 178 -8.74 -14.11 5.53
C ASN A 178 -8.30 -13.17 6.66
N PRO A 179 -8.05 -11.89 6.37
CA PRO A 179 -7.57 -10.90 7.32
C PRO A 179 -8.69 -10.49 8.28
N ASP A 180 -8.84 -11.26 9.35
CA ASP A 180 -9.77 -11.01 10.44
C ASP A 180 -9.10 -10.12 11.51
N PRO A 181 -9.59 -8.88 11.73
CA PRO A 181 -9.07 -8.00 12.77
C PRO A 181 -9.27 -8.53 14.19
N ASN A 182 -10.17 -9.50 14.39
CA ASN A 182 -10.49 -10.08 15.69
C ASN A 182 -9.79 -11.43 15.94
N ALA A 183 -8.90 -11.86 15.04
CA ALA A 183 -8.23 -13.16 15.14
C ALA A 183 -7.26 -13.28 16.33
N CYS A 184 -6.95 -12.19 17.02
CA CYS A 184 -6.01 -12.14 18.14
C CYS A 184 -6.50 -11.14 19.21
N THR A 185 -6.03 -11.32 20.44
CA THR A 185 -6.42 -10.56 21.64
C THR A 185 -5.65 -9.24 21.82
N ALA A 186 -4.72 -8.92 20.92
CA ALA A 186 -3.95 -7.67 20.94
C ALA A 186 -4.73 -6.53 20.26
N PRO A 187 -4.41 -5.25 20.53
CA PRO A 187 -5.00 -4.12 19.82
C PRO A 187 -4.61 -4.17 18.33
N SER A 188 -5.47 -4.82 17.54
CA SER A 188 -5.44 -5.05 16.08
C SER A 188 -4.30 -5.93 15.53
N CYS A 189 -4.66 -7.15 15.12
CA CYS A 189 -3.76 -8.11 14.46
C CYS A 189 -3.28 -7.63 13.09
N LEU A 190 -4.04 -6.74 12.45
CA LEU A 190 -3.77 -6.24 11.10
C LEU A 190 -2.73 -5.12 11.07
N VAL A 191 -2.32 -4.62 12.24
CA VAL A 191 -1.30 -3.58 12.35
C VAL A 191 0.08 -4.20 12.16
N ASN A 192 0.88 -3.60 11.27
CA ASN A 192 2.27 -3.98 11.14
C ASN A 192 3.10 -3.33 12.24
N ASN A 193 3.38 -4.08 13.30
CA ASN A 193 4.19 -3.60 14.42
C ASN A 193 5.63 -3.21 14.05
N SER A 194 6.12 -3.58 12.86
CA SER A 194 7.44 -3.14 12.37
C SER A 194 7.45 -1.67 11.96
N THR A 195 6.33 -1.14 11.47
CA THR A 195 6.27 0.18 10.82
C THR A 195 5.18 1.10 11.39
N GLN A 196 4.16 0.55 12.03
CA GLN A 196 2.98 1.28 12.49
C GLN A 196 2.89 1.36 14.03
N ALA A 197 3.71 0.60 14.76
CA ALA A 197 3.77 0.66 16.21
C ALA A 197 4.95 1.50 16.69
N ALA A 198 4.69 2.39 17.66
CA ALA A 198 5.73 3.19 18.31
C ALA A 198 6.12 2.55 19.65
N TRP A 199 7.37 2.06 19.73
CA TRP A 199 7.94 1.49 20.94
C TRP A 199 9.04 2.40 21.49
N PRO A 200 9.15 2.59 22.82
CA PRO A 200 10.30 3.27 23.40
C PRO A 200 11.60 2.53 23.04
N PRO A 201 12.57 3.16 22.36
CA PRO A 201 13.77 2.46 21.86
C PRO A 201 14.74 2.06 22.99
N GLY A 202 14.66 2.71 24.15
CA GLY A 202 15.51 2.41 25.30
C GLY A 202 17.01 2.54 24.97
N SER A 203 17.82 1.60 25.48
CA SER A 203 19.28 1.65 25.29
C SER A 203 19.75 1.55 23.84
N THR A 204 18.92 1.09 22.90
CA THR A 204 19.29 1.07 21.47
C THR A 204 19.48 2.47 20.90
N PHE A 205 18.79 3.48 21.46
CA PHE A 205 18.90 4.87 21.03
C PHE A 205 20.21 5.55 21.47
N LYS A 206 20.93 4.97 22.45
CA LYS A 206 22.19 5.55 22.94
C LYS A 206 23.25 5.69 21.86
N VAL A 207 23.22 4.84 20.82
CA VAL A 207 24.12 4.96 19.66
C VAL A 207 23.89 6.30 18.97
N VAL A 208 22.63 6.70 18.74
CA VAL A 208 22.28 7.99 18.11
C VAL A 208 22.74 9.15 18.99
N THR A 209 22.46 9.10 20.31
CA THR A 209 22.90 10.13 21.25
C THR A 209 24.42 10.26 21.30
N ALA A 210 25.15 9.14 21.31
CA ALA A 210 26.61 9.14 21.31
C ALA A 210 27.18 9.70 20.00
N THR A 211 26.62 9.31 18.85
CA THR A 211 27.00 9.87 17.55
C THR A 211 26.77 11.38 17.50
N ALA A 212 25.61 11.86 17.97
CA ALA A 212 25.32 13.30 18.02
C ALA A 212 26.28 14.06 18.95
N ALA A 213 26.66 13.46 20.09
CA ALA A 213 27.64 14.06 20.99
C ALA A 213 29.03 14.22 20.33
N ILE A 214 29.48 13.21 19.59
CA ILE A 214 30.74 13.27 18.84
C ILE A 214 30.63 14.26 17.67
N ASP A 215 29.53 14.23 16.92
CA ASP A 215 29.29 15.10 15.75
C ASP A 215 29.19 16.58 16.13
N SER A 216 28.75 16.88 17.36
CA SER A 216 28.76 18.25 17.90
C SER A 216 30.16 18.86 18.05
N GLY A 217 31.22 18.05 17.97
CA GLY A 217 32.61 18.48 18.22
C GLY A 217 32.95 18.70 19.70
N LEU A 218 31.98 18.62 20.62
CA LEU A 218 32.19 18.80 22.06
C LEU A 218 32.81 17.56 22.73
N TYR A 219 32.66 16.40 22.10
CA TYR A 219 33.16 15.12 22.60
C TYR A 219 33.97 14.39 21.51
N THR A 220 34.90 13.56 21.96
CA THR A 220 35.69 12.66 21.12
C THR A 220 35.44 11.21 21.57
N PRO A 221 35.82 10.20 20.75
CA PRO A 221 35.75 8.80 21.16
C PRO A 221 36.51 8.49 22.47
N ASN A 222 37.48 9.33 22.85
CA ASN A 222 38.32 9.17 24.05
C ASN A 222 37.92 10.11 25.19
N SER A 223 36.82 10.86 25.07
CA SER A 223 36.37 11.78 26.12
C SER A 223 35.94 11.01 27.38
N LEU A 224 36.46 11.42 28.53
CA LEU A 224 36.06 10.86 29.82
C LEU A 224 34.78 11.53 30.31
N ILE A 225 33.75 10.73 30.60
CA ILE A 225 32.47 11.20 31.12
C ILE A 225 32.29 10.66 32.53
N ASN A 226 31.96 11.54 33.48
CA ASN A 226 31.66 11.15 34.85
C ASN A 226 30.28 10.49 34.92
N GLY A 227 30.24 9.22 35.33
CA GLY A 227 28.99 8.45 35.47
C GLY A 227 28.22 8.70 36.77
N LYS A 228 28.70 9.58 37.67
CA LYS A 228 27.94 9.96 38.86
C LYS A 228 26.77 10.85 38.43
N SER A 229 25.58 10.25 38.43
CA SER A 229 24.29 10.92 38.31
C SER A 229 23.79 11.32 39.68
#